data_AF-A0A8B6ED22-F1
#
_entry.id   AF-A0A8B6ED22-F1
#
_cell.length_a   1.000
_cell.length_b   1.000
_cell.length_c   1.000
_cell.angle_alpha   90.00
_cell.angle_beta   90.00
_cell.angle_gamma   90.00
#
_symmetry.space_group_name_H-M   'P 1'
#
loop_
_entity.id
_entity.type
_entity.pdbx_description
1 polymer ?
#
loop_
_entity_poly.entity_id
_entity_poly.type
_entity_poly.pdbx_seq_one_letter_code
_entity_poly.pdbx_strand_id
1 'polypeptide(L)'
;MASVSKLTRKIPSGLQRSYQCRRKPLSQSWRTRNYSQTNTSIQTIQTARHRLKELVGAQLSWGTQIQDAGSETNIITQQSDLPTRTISDSYTEAMIPVGTDEILREKYINFYGGMRFGRILEDLDTFAVLISYTHSTQGTEKKSPISIVTALVDRIELGEKPFSPFKDIKMKGSVTWAGKTSMEITMNLEQEDASEWKKVLTARFVMVARNPLTKKSAFINALQLTSQEEEKIFELGEVNKVKRQEEAKRNLLKTPPHENEIQIVHEHFLKTLDPSSSTFKIRVKPENSVWMDQTKLKNLIICFPEVWSK
;
A
#
# COMPACT_ATOMS: atom_id res chain seq x y z
N MET A 1 36.35 -51.94 46.94
CA MET A 1 36.50 -51.26 45.63
C MET A 1 35.19 -51.42 44.89
N ALA A 2 34.34 -50.39 44.92
CA ALA A 2 32.91 -50.51 44.65
C ALA A 2 32.55 -50.32 43.16
N SER A 3 31.74 -51.25 42.69
CA SER A 3 31.10 -51.35 41.37
C SER A 3 30.24 -50.14 41.03
N VAL A 4 30.42 -49.56 39.84
CA VAL A 4 29.55 -48.50 39.30
C VAL A 4 28.46 -49.12 38.44
N SER A 5 27.25 -49.07 38.97
CA SER A 5 26.00 -49.55 38.39
C SER A 5 25.50 -48.68 37.22
N LYS A 6 24.97 -49.35 36.21
CA LYS A 6 24.21 -48.80 35.08
C LYS A 6 23.08 -47.88 35.56
N LEU A 7 23.03 -46.66 35.03
CA LEU A 7 21.85 -45.79 35.09
C LEU A 7 21.25 -45.64 33.68
N THR A 8 20.30 -46.52 33.36
CA THR A 8 19.39 -46.37 32.24
C THR A 8 18.34 -45.31 32.58
N ARG A 9 18.40 -44.12 31.97
CA ARG A 9 17.26 -43.18 31.94
C ARG A 9 16.41 -43.47 30.71
N LYS A 10 15.23 -44.04 30.95
CA LYS A 10 14.10 -44.12 30.02
C LYS A 10 13.71 -42.70 29.59
N ILE A 11 13.71 -42.44 28.29
CA ILE A 11 13.12 -41.26 27.67
C ILE A 11 11.62 -41.58 27.47
N PRO A 12 10.67 -40.75 27.98
CA PRO A 12 9.27 -40.92 27.62
C PRO A 12 9.06 -40.47 26.17
N SER A 13 8.65 -41.41 25.34
CA SER A 13 8.07 -41.18 24.02
C SER A 13 6.70 -40.50 24.16
N GLY A 14 6.52 -39.33 23.54
CA GLY A 14 5.18 -38.81 23.26
C GLY A 14 5.04 -37.31 23.43
N LEU A 15 5.37 -36.55 22.36
CA LEU A 15 4.65 -35.35 21.91
C LEU A 15 5.40 -34.78 20.69
N GLN A 16 5.24 -35.44 19.53
CA GLN A 16 5.48 -34.80 18.24
C GLN A 16 4.39 -33.72 18.07
N ARG A 17 4.70 -32.47 18.45
CA ARG A 17 3.99 -31.31 17.89
C ARG A 17 4.69 -30.91 16.60
N SER A 18 4.15 -31.38 15.50
CA SER A 18 4.41 -30.82 14.18
C SER A 18 4.00 -29.34 14.21
N TYR A 19 4.99 -28.44 14.13
CA TYR A 19 4.74 -27.04 13.82
C TYR A 19 4.44 -26.93 12.32
N GLN A 20 3.26 -27.42 11.91
CA GLN A 20 2.64 -26.96 10.68
C GLN A 20 2.21 -25.52 10.93
N CYS A 21 3.03 -24.58 10.46
CA CYS A 21 2.67 -23.18 10.34
C CYS A 21 1.56 -23.05 9.27
N ARG A 22 0.32 -23.41 9.64
CA ARG A 22 -0.88 -23.06 8.87
C ARG A 22 -1.03 -21.55 8.96
N ARG A 23 -0.46 -20.84 7.98
CA ARG A 23 -0.87 -19.47 7.65
C ARG A 23 -2.34 -19.55 7.24
N LYS A 24 -3.26 -19.35 8.19
CA LYS A 24 -4.63 -19.00 7.85
C LYS A 24 -4.57 -17.61 7.22
N PRO A 25 -5.09 -17.39 6.00
CA PRO A 25 -5.36 -16.03 5.58
C PRO A 25 -6.39 -15.49 6.57
N LEU A 26 -6.08 -14.36 7.19
CA LEU A 26 -7.10 -13.53 7.85
C LEU A 26 -7.99 -12.97 6.73
N SER A 27 -8.89 -13.80 6.19
CA SER A 27 -10.01 -13.35 5.37
C SER A 27 -11.04 -12.74 6.31
N GLN A 28 -10.72 -11.59 6.91
CA GLN A 28 -11.74 -10.78 7.57
C GLN A 28 -12.56 -10.12 6.47
N SER A 29 -13.77 -10.65 6.25
CA SER A 29 -14.80 -10.00 5.48
C SER A 29 -15.13 -8.69 6.17
N TRP A 30 -14.73 -7.58 5.56
CA TRP A 30 -15.12 -6.24 5.98
C TRP A 30 -16.63 -6.12 5.77
N ARG A 31 -17.44 -6.26 6.81
CA ARG A 31 -18.78 -5.68 6.79
C ARG A 31 -18.60 -4.20 7.08
N THR A 32 -18.31 -3.43 6.03
CA THR A 32 -18.51 -1.99 6.10
C THR A 32 -19.97 -1.76 6.50
N ARG A 33 -20.22 -1.00 7.57
CA ARG A 33 -21.53 -0.38 7.75
C ARG A 33 -21.93 0.22 6.40
N ASN A 34 -23.17 -0.01 5.98
CA ASN A 34 -23.72 0.59 4.77
C ASN A 34 -23.74 2.12 4.94
N TYR A 35 -22.60 2.77 4.69
CA TYR A 35 -22.52 4.22 4.54
C TYR A 35 -23.18 4.69 3.22
N SER A 36 -23.68 3.74 2.42
CA SER A 36 -24.59 3.98 1.30
C SER A 36 -26.03 4.21 1.80
N GLN A 37 -26.32 5.40 2.31
CA GLN A 37 -27.71 5.90 2.39
C GLN A 37 -27.83 7.38 1.98
N THR A 38 -27.08 7.80 0.96
CA THR A 38 -27.48 8.96 0.15
C THR A 38 -27.53 8.52 -1.30
N ASN A 39 -28.71 8.65 -1.90
CA ASN A 39 -29.05 8.23 -3.27
C ASN A 39 -28.38 9.18 -4.30
N THR A 40 -27.06 9.28 -4.24
CA THR A 40 -26.24 10.14 -5.09
C THR A 40 -25.49 9.23 -6.05
N SER A 41 -25.65 9.46 -7.36
CA SER A 41 -24.91 8.75 -8.39
C SER A 41 -23.41 8.72 -8.06
N ILE A 42 -22.81 7.53 -8.00
CA ILE A 42 -21.38 7.38 -7.69
C ILE A 42 -20.59 8.10 -8.80
N GLN A 43 -19.78 9.08 -8.42
CA GLN A 43 -18.97 9.84 -9.37
C GLN A 43 -17.98 8.93 -10.11
N THR A 44 -17.62 9.28 -11.35
CA THR A 44 -16.58 8.55 -12.08
C THR A 44 -15.19 9.00 -11.64
N ILE A 45 -14.17 8.18 -11.91
CA ILE A 45 -12.77 8.55 -11.66
C ILE A 45 -12.34 9.79 -12.47
N GLN A 46 -12.98 10.05 -13.62
CA GLN A 46 -12.74 11.26 -14.41
C GLN A 46 -13.31 12.51 -13.72
N THR A 47 -14.50 12.41 -13.13
CA THR A 47 -15.08 13.48 -12.30
C THR A 47 -14.24 13.72 -11.06
N ALA A 48 -13.74 12.66 -10.42
CA ALA A 48 -12.80 12.76 -9.30
C ALA A 48 -11.51 13.51 -9.69
N ARG A 49 -10.95 13.25 -10.87
CA ARG A 49 -9.81 14.01 -11.44
C ARG A 49 -10.14 15.49 -11.64
N HIS A 50 -11.34 15.80 -12.14
CA HIS A 50 -11.77 17.20 -12.32
C HIS A 50 -11.86 17.93 -10.98
N ARG A 51 -12.54 17.34 -9.99
CA ARG A 51 -12.66 17.88 -8.64
C ARG A 51 -11.29 18.08 -7.98
N LEU A 52 -10.37 17.15 -8.19
CA LEU A 52 -9.01 17.28 -7.69
C LEU A 52 -8.28 18.49 -8.32
N LYS A 53 -8.45 18.73 -9.63
CA LYS A 53 -7.87 19.91 -10.30
C LYS A 53 -8.36 21.22 -9.69
N GLU A 54 -9.65 21.28 -9.32
CA GLU A 54 -10.24 22.44 -8.63
C GLU A 54 -9.62 22.64 -7.24
N LEU A 55 -9.52 21.58 -6.44
CA LEU A 55 -8.97 21.64 -5.07
C LEU A 55 -7.49 22.02 -5.00
N VAL A 56 -6.69 21.51 -5.95
CA VAL A 56 -5.25 21.78 -6.04
C VAL A 56 -4.98 23.14 -6.72
N GLY A 57 -5.93 23.64 -7.52
CA GLY A 57 -5.75 24.82 -8.36
C GLY A 57 -4.64 24.60 -9.39
N ALA A 58 -4.64 23.43 -10.05
CA ALA A 58 -3.51 23.00 -10.87
C ALA A 58 -3.24 23.92 -12.07
N GLN A 59 -1.95 24.20 -12.31
CA GLN A 59 -1.41 24.81 -13.52
C GLN A 59 -1.98 24.15 -14.78
N LEU A 60 -2.61 24.96 -15.64
CA LEU A 60 -3.12 24.53 -16.95
C LEU A 60 -1.99 24.22 -17.96
N SER A 61 -0.74 24.60 -17.65
CA SER A 61 0.44 24.44 -18.52
C SER A 61 1.71 24.06 -17.75
N TRP A 62 2.55 23.25 -18.40
CA TRP A 62 3.96 23.11 -18.01
C TRP A 62 4.68 24.45 -18.20
N GLY A 63 5.28 24.99 -17.14
CA GLY A 63 6.18 26.16 -17.23
C GLY A 63 5.70 27.47 -16.62
N THR A 64 4.41 27.62 -16.26
CA THR A 64 3.94 28.86 -15.61
C THR A 64 3.78 28.66 -14.11
N GLN A 65 4.84 28.93 -13.33
CA GLN A 65 4.68 29.14 -11.88
C GLN A 65 3.75 30.34 -11.67
N ILE A 66 2.49 30.09 -11.34
CA ILE A 66 1.63 31.13 -10.81
C ILE A 66 2.11 31.36 -9.37
N GLN A 67 2.91 32.41 -9.18
CA GLN A 67 3.21 32.95 -7.86
C GLN A 67 1.94 33.63 -7.35
N ASP A 68 1.02 32.87 -6.76
CA ASP A 68 -0.05 33.46 -5.95
C ASP A 68 0.57 33.94 -4.63
N ALA A 69 1.02 35.19 -4.63
CA ALA A 69 1.58 35.92 -3.49
C ALA A 69 0.58 36.19 -2.33
N GLY A 70 -0.56 35.49 -2.31
CA GLY A 70 -1.62 35.66 -1.31
C GLY A 70 -1.82 34.48 -0.34
N SER A 71 -1.03 33.40 -0.45
CA SER A 71 -1.26 32.17 0.33
C SER A 71 -0.31 31.99 1.53
N GLU A 72 0.35 33.04 2.02
CA GLU A 72 1.18 32.95 3.23
C GLU A 72 0.36 32.92 4.53
N THR A 73 -0.89 33.38 4.52
CA THR A 73 -1.61 33.71 5.77
C THR A 73 -2.42 32.57 6.41
N ASN A 74 -2.68 31.46 5.70
CA ASN A 74 -3.56 30.39 6.22
C ASN A 74 -2.83 29.09 6.57
N ILE A 75 -1.49 29.11 6.68
CA ILE A 75 -0.74 27.91 7.03
C ILE A 75 -0.67 27.77 8.55
N ILE A 76 -1.38 26.77 9.04
CA ILE A 76 -1.52 26.48 10.47
C ILE A 76 -0.18 26.05 11.06
N THR A 77 0.14 26.60 12.25
CA THR A 77 1.42 26.40 12.95
C THR A 77 1.36 25.29 14.00
N GLN A 78 0.17 24.90 14.45
CA GLN A 78 -0.03 23.80 15.41
C GLN A 78 -1.20 22.91 15.00
N GLN A 79 -1.05 21.60 15.18
CA GLN A 79 -2.11 20.64 14.84
C GLN A 79 -3.40 20.84 15.66
N SER A 80 -3.30 21.39 16.88
CA SER A 80 -4.46 21.70 17.74
C SER A 80 -5.42 22.71 17.14
N ASP A 81 -4.94 23.54 16.21
CA ASP A 81 -5.75 24.59 15.58
C ASP A 81 -6.59 24.02 14.42
N LEU A 82 -6.37 22.75 14.07
CA LEU A 82 -7.16 22.02 13.08
C LEU A 82 -8.30 21.26 13.79
N PRO A 83 -9.53 21.30 13.25
CA PRO A 83 -10.61 20.47 13.77
C PRO A 83 -10.27 19.00 13.57
N THR A 84 -10.65 18.16 14.53
CA THR A 84 -10.56 16.71 14.37
C THR A 84 -11.55 16.22 13.31
N ARG A 85 -11.22 15.10 12.65
CA ARG A 85 -12.10 14.50 11.64
C ARG A 85 -12.24 13.01 11.83
N THR A 86 -13.41 12.50 11.51
CA THR A 86 -13.69 11.06 11.55
C THR A 86 -13.19 10.38 10.27
N ILE A 87 -13.09 9.05 10.29
CA ILE A 87 -12.78 8.27 9.09
C ILE A 87 -13.83 8.53 8.00
N SER A 88 -15.10 8.65 8.42
CA SER A 88 -16.24 8.88 7.53
C SER A 88 -16.16 10.21 6.79
N ASP A 89 -15.57 11.25 7.38
CA ASP A 89 -15.44 12.58 6.74
C ASP A 89 -14.56 12.54 5.47
N SER A 90 -13.62 11.59 5.42
CA SER A 90 -12.73 11.37 4.27
C SER A 90 -13.22 10.29 3.31
N TYR A 91 -14.32 9.60 3.66
CA TYR A 91 -14.84 8.49 2.87
C TYR A 91 -15.24 8.98 1.47
N THR A 92 -14.64 8.38 0.46
CA THR A 92 -14.91 8.71 -0.93
C THR A 92 -15.16 7.43 -1.72
N GLU A 93 -16.09 7.50 -2.66
CA GLU A 93 -16.31 6.47 -3.67
C GLU A 93 -16.08 7.05 -5.07
N ALA A 94 -15.58 6.22 -5.98
CA ALA A 94 -15.48 6.52 -7.40
C ALA A 94 -15.68 5.25 -8.22
N MET A 95 -16.13 5.40 -9.47
CA MET A 95 -16.34 4.28 -10.39
C MET A 95 -15.46 4.43 -11.63
N ILE A 96 -14.87 3.32 -12.08
CA ILE A 96 -14.16 3.21 -13.36
C ILE A 96 -15.04 2.40 -14.31
N PRO A 97 -15.72 3.03 -15.29
CA PRO A 97 -16.74 2.39 -16.12
C PRO A 97 -16.13 1.56 -17.27
N VAL A 98 -15.17 0.66 -17.01
CA VAL A 98 -14.53 -0.14 -18.06
C VAL A 98 -15.43 -1.24 -18.64
N GLY A 99 -16.46 -1.67 -17.90
CA GLY A 99 -17.48 -2.58 -18.43
C GLY A 99 -18.48 -1.86 -19.32
N THR A 100 -18.92 -0.68 -18.89
CA THR A 100 -19.98 0.09 -19.57
C THR A 100 -19.47 0.98 -20.71
N ASP A 101 -18.28 1.56 -20.57
CA ASP A 101 -17.66 2.46 -21.57
C ASP A 101 -16.52 1.75 -22.32
N GLU A 102 -16.82 1.35 -23.56
CA GLU A 102 -15.89 0.62 -24.42
C GLU A 102 -14.68 1.46 -24.84
N ILE A 103 -14.87 2.76 -25.06
CA ILE A 103 -13.80 3.68 -25.47
C ILE A 103 -12.83 3.87 -24.30
N LEU A 104 -13.36 4.00 -23.08
CA LEU A 104 -12.53 4.03 -21.89
C LEU A 104 -11.79 2.70 -21.71
N ARG A 105 -12.47 1.56 -21.90
CA ARG A 105 -11.91 0.21 -21.75
C ARG A 105 -10.64 0.00 -22.55
N GLU A 106 -10.53 0.55 -23.77
CA GLU A 106 -9.31 0.45 -24.60
C GLU A 106 -8.05 0.99 -23.89
N LYS A 107 -8.21 1.98 -23.01
CA LYS A 107 -7.11 2.56 -22.22
C LYS A 107 -6.68 1.63 -21.08
N TYR A 108 -7.57 0.77 -20.59
CA TYR A 108 -7.35 -0.13 -19.45
C TYR A 108 -7.07 -1.58 -19.86
N ILE A 109 -7.38 -2.00 -21.09
CA ILE A 109 -7.12 -3.38 -21.55
C ILE A 109 -5.73 -3.50 -22.20
N ASN A 110 -4.97 -4.51 -21.80
CA ASN A 110 -3.68 -4.83 -22.41
C ASN A 110 -3.87 -5.71 -23.65
N PHE A 111 -2.81 -5.92 -24.43
CA PHE A 111 -2.89 -6.69 -25.67
C PHE A 111 -3.16 -8.20 -25.48
N TYR A 112 -3.02 -8.71 -24.25
CA TYR A 112 -3.39 -10.07 -23.86
C TYR A 112 -4.84 -10.18 -23.36
N GLY A 113 -5.63 -9.10 -23.45
CA GLY A 113 -7.02 -9.08 -22.95
C GLY A 113 -7.16 -9.00 -21.43
N GLY A 114 -6.07 -8.71 -20.70
CA GLY A 114 -6.07 -8.46 -19.26
C GLY A 114 -6.06 -6.97 -18.92
N MET A 115 -6.13 -6.62 -17.64
CA MET A 115 -6.06 -5.23 -17.20
C MET A 115 -4.63 -4.66 -17.23
N ARG A 116 -4.48 -3.42 -17.69
CA ARG A 116 -3.26 -2.61 -17.56
C ARG A 116 -3.15 -2.11 -16.13
N PHE A 117 -2.40 -2.84 -15.32
CA PHE A 117 -2.27 -2.51 -13.90
C PHE A 117 -1.68 -1.12 -13.64
N GLY A 118 -0.81 -0.61 -14.53
CA GLY A 118 -0.29 0.75 -14.45
C GLY A 118 -1.37 1.83 -14.43
N ARG A 119 -2.44 1.68 -15.23
CA ARG A 119 -3.58 2.61 -15.22
C ARG A 119 -4.36 2.58 -13.91
N ILE A 120 -4.50 1.38 -13.32
CA ILE A 120 -5.12 1.23 -12.01
C ILE A 120 -4.27 1.89 -10.92
N LEU A 121 -2.93 1.82 -11.00
CA LEU A 121 -2.04 2.52 -10.07
C LEU A 121 -2.16 4.05 -10.18
N GLU A 122 -2.28 4.59 -11.40
CA GLU A 122 -2.48 6.03 -11.62
C GLU A 122 -3.82 6.52 -11.06
N ASP A 123 -4.88 5.73 -11.23
CA ASP A 123 -6.20 6.03 -10.66
C ASP A 123 -6.17 5.93 -9.13
N LEU A 124 -5.50 4.91 -8.57
CA LEU A 124 -5.30 4.77 -7.13
C LEU A 124 -4.55 5.97 -6.54
N ASP A 125 -3.48 6.44 -7.18
CA ASP A 125 -2.74 7.62 -6.74
C ASP A 125 -3.60 8.88 -6.78
N THR A 126 -4.31 9.11 -7.90
CA THR A 126 -5.28 10.20 -8.03
C THR A 126 -6.34 10.15 -6.91
N PHE A 127 -6.88 8.96 -6.65
CA PHE A 127 -7.94 8.76 -5.67
C PHE A 127 -7.43 8.96 -4.23
N ALA A 128 -6.21 8.51 -3.92
CA ALA A 128 -5.56 8.76 -2.64
C ALA A 128 -5.35 10.27 -2.41
N VAL A 129 -4.89 11.00 -3.43
CA VAL A 129 -4.72 12.46 -3.35
C VAL A 129 -6.08 13.13 -3.10
N LEU A 130 -7.13 12.73 -3.81
CA LEU A 130 -8.48 13.26 -3.59
C LEU A 130 -8.96 13.01 -2.14
N ILE A 131 -8.85 11.78 -1.63
CA ILE A 131 -9.22 11.45 -0.25
C ILE A 131 -8.43 12.30 0.75
N SER A 132 -7.14 12.53 0.49
CA SER A 132 -6.28 13.36 1.35
C SER A 132 -6.76 14.80 1.42
N TYR A 133 -7.13 15.38 0.28
CA TYR A 133 -7.68 16.72 0.22
C TYR A 133 -9.07 16.77 0.85
N THR A 134 -9.93 15.78 0.61
CA THR A 134 -11.24 15.67 1.28
C THR A 134 -11.07 15.68 2.80
N HIS A 135 -10.12 14.90 3.35
CA HIS A 135 -9.79 14.90 4.77
C HIS A 135 -9.29 16.26 5.26
N SER A 136 -8.47 16.95 4.47
CA SER A 136 -7.84 18.21 4.89
C SER A 136 -8.70 19.46 4.60
N THR A 137 -9.80 19.34 3.86
CA THR A 137 -10.61 20.49 3.41
C THR A 137 -11.65 20.90 4.45
N GLN A 138 -11.62 22.16 4.89
CA GLN A 138 -12.55 22.69 5.90
C GLN A 138 -13.90 23.19 5.33
N GLY A 139 -14.26 22.77 4.11
CA GLY A 139 -15.58 23.01 3.51
C GLY A 139 -15.83 24.42 2.95
N THR A 140 -14.99 25.40 3.24
CA THR A 140 -15.20 26.81 2.85
C THR A 140 -14.21 27.33 1.79
N GLU A 141 -13.07 26.66 1.62
CA GLU A 141 -11.99 27.16 0.75
C GLU A 141 -12.06 26.52 -0.65
N LYS A 142 -11.99 27.35 -1.70
CA LYS A 142 -11.93 26.89 -3.09
C LYS A 142 -10.62 26.16 -3.43
N LYS A 143 -9.53 26.45 -2.70
CA LYS A 143 -8.18 25.90 -2.92
C LYS A 143 -7.58 25.55 -1.58
N SER A 144 -6.93 24.38 -1.50
CA SER A 144 -6.30 23.94 -0.24
C SER A 144 -5.03 24.75 0.06
N PRO A 145 -4.79 25.14 1.33
CA PRO A 145 -3.60 25.89 1.75
C PRO A 145 -2.34 25.01 1.83
N ILE A 146 -2.51 23.68 1.69
CA ILE A 146 -1.42 22.71 1.77
C ILE A 146 -1.27 21.96 0.44
N SER A 147 -0.04 21.54 0.15
CA SER A 147 0.28 20.64 -0.95
C SER A 147 0.42 19.23 -0.41
N ILE A 148 -0.33 18.27 -0.97
CA ILE A 148 -0.25 16.86 -0.56
C ILE A 148 0.47 16.08 -1.64
N VAL A 149 1.45 15.28 -1.23
CA VAL A 149 2.23 14.42 -2.13
C VAL A 149 2.26 12.98 -1.63
N THR A 150 2.31 12.04 -2.56
CA THR A 150 2.49 10.62 -2.26
C THR A 150 3.90 10.38 -1.76
N ALA A 151 4.04 9.92 -0.52
CA ALA A 151 5.35 9.60 0.06
C ALA A 151 5.73 8.15 -0.22
N LEU A 152 4.76 7.23 -0.15
CA LEU A 152 4.98 5.81 -0.32
C LEU A 152 3.69 5.11 -0.75
N VAL A 153 3.82 4.21 -1.72
CA VAL A 153 2.83 3.15 -1.96
C VAL A 153 3.27 1.95 -1.12
N ASP A 154 2.61 1.71 0.00
CA ASP A 154 3.08 0.78 1.04
C ASP A 154 2.87 -0.67 0.62
N ARG A 155 1.59 -1.07 0.53
CA ARG A 155 1.23 -2.44 0.17
C ARG A 155 0.01 -2.46 -0.73
N ILE A 156 0.11 -3.29 -1.76
CA ILE A 156 -1.01 -3.63 -2.63
C ILE A 156 -1.25 -5.13 -2.53
N GLU A 157 -2.43 -5.50 -2.07
CA GLU A 157 -2.89 -6.87 -1.90
C GLU A 157 -3.90 -7.16 -3.01
N LEU A 158 -3.54 -8.05 -3.93
CA LEU A 158 -4.44 -8.54 -4.97
C LEU A 158 -5.33 -9.65 -4.41
N GLY A 159 -6.60 -9.63 -4.79
CA GLY A 159 -7.54 -10.70 -4.50
C GLY A 159 -7.24 -11.96 -5.31
N GLU A 160 -7.96 -13.03 -5.00
CA GLU A 160 -7.77 -14.33 -5.67
C GLU A 160 -8.13 -14.29 -7.15
N LYS A 161 -9.12 -13.47 -7.52
CA LYS A 161 -9.55 -13.29 -8.91
C LYS A 161 -8.82 -12.11 -9.56
N PRO A 162 -8.29 -12.27 -10.79
CA PRO A 162 -7.73 -11.15 -11.53
C PRO A 162 -8.84 -10.17 -11.92
N PHE A 163 -8.45 -8.92 -12.15
CA PHE A 163 -9.38 -7.91 -12.65
C PHE A 163 -9.94 -8.30 -14.03
N SER A 164 -11.25 -8.15 -14.21
CA SER A 164 -11.86 -8.22 -15.53
C SER A 164 -11.88 -6.83 -16.20
N PRO A 165 -11.38 -6.66 -17.43
CA PRO A 165 -11.52 -5.40 -18.15
C PRO A 165 -12.94 -5.14 -18.65
N PHE A 166 -13.83 -6.13 -18.56
CA PHE A 166 -15.21 -6.05 -19.06
C PHE A 166 -16.23 -5.79 -17.94
N LYS A 167 -15.76 -5.44 -16.74
CA LYS A 167 -16.62 -5.18 -15.58
C LYS A 167 -16.20 -3.90 -14.89
N ASP A 168 -17.15 -3.04 -14.60
CA ASP A 168 -16.89 -1.79 -13.89
C ASP A 168 -16.19 -2.03 -12.55
N ILE A 169 -15.32 -1.11 -12.17
CA ILE A 169 -14.54 -1.19 -10.94
C ILE A 169 -15.02 -0.10 -10.00
N LYS A 170 -15.50 -0.49 -8.82
CA LYS A 170 -15.85 0.43 -7.74
C LYS A 170 -14.63 0.64 -6.84
N MET A 171 -14.21 1.88 -6.67
CA MET A 171 -13.16 2.31 -5.75
C MET A 171 -13.81 2.91 -4.50
N LYS A 172 -13.40 2.47 -3.32
CA LYS A 172 -13.78 3.09 -2.04
C LYS A 172 -12.56 3.27 -1.16
N GLY A 173 -12.48 4.38 -0.44
CA GLY A 173 -11.33 4.64 0.41
C GLY A 173 -11.57 5.74 1.42
N SER A 174 -10.71 5.76 2.44
CA SER A 174 -10.73 6.74 3.53
C SER A 174 -9.36 6.80 4.21
N VAL A 175 -9.11 7.88 4.97
CA VAL A 175 -7.95 7.99 5.86
C VAL A 175 -8.15 7.03 7.03
N THR A 176 -7.26 6.05 7.17
CA THR A 176 -7.31 5.04 8.22
C THR A 176 -6.36 5.33 9.38
N TRP A 177 -5.36 6.18 9.15
CA TRP A 177 -4.45 6.67 10.19
C TRP A 177 -3.96 8.07 9.84
N ALA A 178 -3.83 8.94 10.83
CA ALA A 178 -3.31 10.30 10.66
C ALA A 178 -2.30 10.62 11.76
N GLY A 179 -1.10 11.01 11.35
CA GLY A 179 -0.08 11.60 12.21
C GLY A 179 -0.17 13.12 12.25
N LYS A 180 0.97 13.79 12.48
CA LYS A 180 1.03 15.26 12.50
C LYS A 180 0.96 15.87 11.10
N THR A 181 1.69 15.28 10.15
CA THR A 181 1.90 15.83 8.79
C THR A 181 1.81 14.76 7.70
N SER A 182 1.35 13.56 8.08
CA SER A 182 1.30 12.39 7.20
C SER A 182 0.07 11.55 7.53
N MET A 183 -0.54 10.95 6.52
CA MET A 183 -1.72 10.10 6.68
C MET A 183 -1.57 8.81 5.87
N GLU A 184 -2.15 7.72 6.38
CA GLU A 184 -2.29 6.46 5.66
C GLU A 184 -3.73 6.35 5.15
N ILE A 185 -3.86 6.04 3.87
CA ILE A 185 -5.13 5.90 3.18
C ILE A 185 -5.26 4.45 2.75
N THR A 186 -6.36 3.82 3.18
CA THR A 186 -6.72 2.48 2.73
C THR A 186 -7.80 2.57 1.67
N MET A 187 -7.54 1.97 0.51
CA MET A 187 -8.45 1.91 -0.63
C MET A 187 -8.76 0.46 -0.97
N ASN A 188 -10.01 0.19 -1.30
CA ASN A 188 -10.48 -1.10 -1.79
C ASN A 188 -11.09 -0.93 -3.17
N LEU A 189 -10.69 -1.80 -4.09
CA LEU A 189 -11.31 -1.95 -5.41
C LEU A 189 -12.19 -3.19 -5.39
N GLU A 190 -13.40 -3.04 -5.92
CA GLU A 190 -14.41 -4.09 -5.98
C GLU A 190 -14.93 -4.22 -7.41
N GLN A 191 -15.26 -5.45 -7.82
CA GLN A 191 -15.93 -5.75 -9.08
C GLN A 191 -17.13 -6.65 -8.83
N GLU A 192 -18.14 -6.54 -9.68
CA GLU A 192 -19.33 -7.36 -9.61
C GLU A 192 -19.05 -8.82 -10.02
N ASP A 193 -19.41 -9.77 -9.17
CA ASP A 193 -19.28 -11.20 -9.39
C ASP A 193 -20.55 -11.90 -8.91
N ALA A 194 -21.35 -12.42 -9.84
CA ALA A 194 -22.66 -13.03 -9.57
C ALA A 194 -23.59 -12.10 -8.76
N SER A 195 -23.72 -10.84 -9.19
CA SER A 195 -24.56 -9.81 -8.56
C SER A 195 -24.13 -9.34 -7.17
N GLU A 196 -22.91 -9.67 -6.74
CA GLU A 196 -22.29 -9.15 -5.52
C GLU A 196 -20.99 -8.41 -5.83
N TRP A 197 -20.76 -7.26 -5.18
CA TRP A 197 -19.48 -6.55 -5.25
C TRP A 197 -18.44 -7.28 -4.41
N LYS A 198 -17.42 -7.84 -5.06
CA LYS A 198 -16.33 -8.55 -4.40
C LYS A 198 -15.04 -7.77 -4.52
N LYS A 199 -14.30 -7.74 -3.41
CA LYS A 199 -13.00 -7.07 -3.32
C LYS A 199 -11.94 -7.78 -4.16
N VAL A 200 -11.35 -7.05 -5.09
CA VAL A 200 -10.30 -7.53 -5.99
C VAL A 200 -8.92 -6.95 -5.66
N LEU A 201 -8.86 -5.81 -4.97
CA LEU A 201 -7.59 -5.22 -4.53
C LEU A 201 -7.78 -4.38 -3.27
N THR A 202 -6.80 -4.45 -2.36
CA THR A 202 -6.63 -3.49 -1.25
C THR A 202 -5.29 -2.79 -1.43
N ALA A 203 -5.28 -1.46 -1.39
CA ALA A 203 -4.09 -0.64 -1.47
C ALA A 203 -3.97 0.26 -0.25
N ARG A 204 -2.74 0.42 0.26
CA ARG A 204 -2.39 1.37 1.33
C ARG A 204 -1.36 2.36 0.83
N PHE A 205 -1.71 3.64 0.90
CA PHE A 205 -0.89 4.76 0.44
C PHE A 205 -0.56 5.65 1.64
N VAL A 206 0.68 6.11 1.73
CA VAL A 206 1.11 7.10 2.71
C VAL A 206 1.29 8.43 2.01
N MET A 207 0.54 9.42 2.46
CA MET A 207 0.52 10.77 1.91
C MET A 207 1.13 11.73 2.93
N VAL A 208 1.85 12.75 2.44
CA VAL A 208 2.46 13.78 3.30
C VAL A 208 2.02 15.16 2.88
N ALA A 209 1.66 15.98 3.87
CA ALA A 209 1.31 17.36 3.68
C ALA A 209 2.56 18.24 3.75
N ARG A 210 2.65 19.18 2.80
CA ARG A 210 3.76 20.11 2.62
C ARG A 210 3.21 21.53 2.50
N ASN A 211 3.96 22.47 3.04
CA ASN A 211 3.75 23.88 2.76
C ASN A 211 4.14 24.13 1.27
N PRO A 212 3.23 24.68 0.45
CA PRO A 212 3.48 24.84 -0.98
C PRO A 212 4.64 25.80 -1.29
N LEU A 213 4.89 26.78 -0.42
CA LEU A 213 5.95 27.80 -0.57
C LEU A 213 7.28 27.29 0.00
N THR A 214 7.29 26.88 1.27
CA THR A 214 8.54 26.50 1.96
C THR A 214 8.97 25.05 1.72
N LYS A 215 8.08 24.22 1.16
CA LYS A 215 8.24 22.76 1.00
C LYS A 215 8.47 21.99 2.31
N LYS A 216 8.40 22.65 3.47
CA LYS A 216 8.45 22.01 4.80
C LYS A 216 7.16 21.24 5.07
N SER A 217 7.17 20.37 6.06
CA SER A 217 5.97 19.63 6.48
C SER A 217 4.87 20.58 6.94
N ALA A 218 3.61 20.27 6.59
CA ALA A 218 2.42 21.02 7.03
C ALA A 218 1.52 20.12 7.88
N PHE A 219 0.81 20.71 8.84
CA PHE A 219 -0.07 19.98 9.73
C PHE A 219 -1.35 19.53 9.01
N ILE A 220 -1.90 18.39 9.46
CA ILE A 220 -3.16 17.82 8.98
C ILE A 220 -4.12 17.57 10.13
N ASN A 221 -5.41 17.50 9.81
CA ASN A 221 -6.46 17.22 10.79
C ASN A 221 -6.22 15.86 11.47
N ALA A 222 -6.26 15.86 12.80
CA ALA A 222 -6.14 14.63 13.59
C ALA A 222 -7.41 13.77 13.43
N LEU A 223 -7.24 12.45 13.47
CA LEU A 223 -8.34 11.51 13.35
C LEU A 223 -9.05 11.35 14.69
N GLN A 224 -10.37 11.53 14.70
CA GLN A 224 -11.24 11.24 15.82
C GLN A 224 -11.90 9.88 15.60
N LEU A 225 -11.63 8.96 16.52
CA LEU A 225 -12.17 7.61 16.50
C LEU A 225 -13.51 7.60 17.24
N THR A 226 -14.53 7.03 16.60
CA THR A 226 -15.90 7.00 17.12
C THR A 226 -16.35 5.59 17.51
N SER A 227 -15.65 4.55 17.07
CA SER A 227 -16.01 3.16 17.34
C SER A 227 -14.80 2.25 17.55
N GLN A 228 -15.02 1.11 18.20
CA GLN A 228 -13.99 0.08 18.43
C GLN A 228 -13.43 -0.51 17.11
N GLU A 229 -14.22 -0.49 16.03
CA GLU A 229 -13.74 -0.91 14.72
C GLU A 229 -12.74 0.09 14.16
N GLU A 230 -13.02 1.39 14.29
CA GLU A 230 -12.10 2.46 13.89
C GLU A 230 -10.82 2.47 14.74
N GLU A 231 -10.92 2.15 16.03
CA GLU A 231 -9.74 1.96 16.91
C GLU A 231 -8.81 0.87 16.38
N LYS A 232 -9.33 -0.31 16.03
CA LYS A 232 -8.52 -1.39 15.45
C LYS A 232 -7.88 -1.00 14.12
N ILE A 233 -8.59 -0.24 13.30
CA ILE A 233 -8.08 0.28 12.02
C ILE A 233 -6.90 1.24 12.28
N PHE A 234 -7.04 2.13 13.25
CA PHE A 234 -6.00 3.08 13.61
C PHE A 234 -4.78 2.39 14.23
N GLU A 235 -4.99 1.41 15.12
CA GLU A 235 -3.93 0.57 15.68
C GLU A 235 -3.15 -0.17 14.59
N LEU A 236 -3.84 -0.71 13.58
CA LEU A 236 -3.20 -1.33 12.42
C LEU A 236 -2.31 -0.32 11.68
N GLY A 237 -2.74 0.93 11.54
CA GLY A 237 -1.95 2.01 10.95
C GLY A 237 -0.68 2.35 11.75
N GLU A 238 -0.75 2.34 13.09
CA GLU A 238 0.44 2.50 13.94
C GLU A 238 1.41 1.32 13.80
N VAL A 239 0.90 0.09 13.75
CA VAL A 239 1.72 -1.10 13.48
C VAL A 239 2.39 -1.00 12.11
N ASN A 240 1.66 -0.60 11.06
CA ASN A 240 2.22 -0.39 9.73
C ASN A 240 3.32 0.67 9.74
N LYS A 241 3.12 1.77 10.47
CA LYS A 241 4.13 2.83 10.64
C LYS A 241 5.41 2.31 11.30
N VAL A 242 5.30 1.57 12.40
CA VAL A 242 6.47 0.97 13.07
C VAL A 242 7.19 0.02 12.10
N LYS A 243 6.44 -0.85 11.42
CA LYS A 243 6.99 -1.79 10.44
C LYS A 243 7.74 -1.07 9.32
N ARG A 244 7.20 0.01 8.76
CA ARG A 244 7.86 0.85 7.74
C ARG A 244 9.18 1.44 8.25
N GLN A 245 9.21 1.90 9.50
CA GLN A 245 10.43 2.43 10.12
C GLN A 245 11.49 1.33 10.34
N GLU A 246 11.08 0.13 10.72
CA GLU A 246 11.98 -1.01 10.85
C GLU A 246 12.55 -1.45 9.50
N GLU A 247 11.70 -1.60 8.48
CA GLU A 247 12.13 -1.96 7.13
C GLU A 247 13.09 -0.93 6.54
N ALA A 248 12.86 0.37 6.77
CA ALA A 248 13.78 1.43 6.37
C ALA A 248 15.15 1.36 7.08
N LYS A 249 15.22 0.76 8.29
CA LYS A 249 16.45 0.51 9.05
C LYS A 249 17.15 -0.78 8.64
N ARG A 250 16.43 -1.79 8.12
CA ARG A 250 16.98 -3.07 7.63
C ARG A 250 17.78 -2.96 6.32
N ASN A 251 18.02 -1.76 5.82
CA ASN A 251 18.91 -1.55 4.67
C ASN A 251 20.32 -2.07 5.02
N LEU A 252 20.81 -3.07 4.29
CA LEU A 252 22.14 -3.68 4.47
C LEU A 252 23.30 -2.67 4.31
N LEU A 253 23.05 -1.53 3.66
CA LEU A 253 24.01 -0.43 3.58
C LEU A 253 24.13 0.38 4.89
N LYS A 254 23.15 0.24 5.80
CA LYS A 254 23.09 0.96 7.08
C LYS A 254 23.33 0.05 8.28
N THR A 255 22.77 -1.15 8.24
CA THR A 255 22.78 -2.08 9.38
C THR A 255 23.34 -3.43 8.91
N PRO A 256 24.30 -4.03 9.64
CA PRO A 256 24.79 -5.37 9.29
C PRO A 256 23.68 -6.43 9.39
N PRO A 257 23.82 -7.58 8.70
CA PRO A 257 22.87 -8.68 8.77
C PRO A 257 22.69 -9.20 10.21
N HIS A 258 21.49 -9.71 10.50
CA HIS A 258 21.19 -10.33 11.80
C HIS A 258 21.86 -11.70 11.96
N GLU A 259 22.05 -12.17 13.19
CA GLU A 259 22.73 -13.45 13.50
C GLU A 259 22.08 -14.65 12.79
N ASN A 260 20.76 -14.68 12.73
CA ASN A 260 20.02 -15.70 11.98
C ASN A 260 20.28 -15.64 10.47
N GLU A 261 20.37 -14.44 9.89
CA GLU A 261 20.70 -14.25 8.46
C GLU A 261 22.13 -14.69 8.17
N ILE A 262 23.07 -14.35 9.07
CA ILE A 262 24.47 -14.79 9.00
C ILE A 262 24.53 -16.33 9.05
N GLN A 263 23.79 -16.96 9.97
CA GLN A 263 23.74 -18.41 10.08
C GLN A 263 23.21 -19.06 8.80
N ILE A 264 22.14 -18.52 8.21
CA ILE A 264 21.59 -19.01 6.94
C ILE A 264 22.61 -18.90 5.81
N VAL A 265 23.29 -17.75 5.70
CA VAL A 265 24.34 -17.54 4.68
C VAL A 265 25.49 -18.51 4.90
N HIS A 266 25.90 -18.73 6.15
CA HIS A 266 26.96 -19.67 6.50
C HIS A 266 26.58 -21.11 6.17
N GLU A 267 25.35 -21.54 6.48
CA GLU A 267 24.84 -22.86 6.11
C GLU A 267 24.82 -23.07 4.59
N HIS A 268 24.39 -22.07 3.82
CA HIS A 268 24.44 -22.12 2.36
C HIS A 268 25.88 -22.19 1.85
N PHE A 269 26.79 -21.40 2.43
CA PHE A 269 28.20 -21.44 2.10
C PHE A 269 28.80 -22.83 2.34
N LEU A 270 28.54 -23.45 3.49
CA LEU A 270 29.05 -24.79 3.82
C LEU A 270 28.52 -25.85 2.86
N LYS A 271 27.25 -25.78 2.47
CA LYS A 271 26.66 -26.70 1.47
C LYS A 271 27.33 -26.60 0.09
N THR A 272 28.01 -25.49 -0.21
CA THR A 272 28.75 -25.34 -1.48
C THR A 272 30.18 -25.85 -1.42
N LEU A 273 30.68 -26.27 -0.26
CA LEU A 273 32.06 -26.77 -0.13
C LEU A 273 32.15 -28.24 -0.53
N ASP A 274 33.24 -28.59 -1.22
CA ASP A 274 33.59 -29.97 -1.50
C ASP A 274 34.30 -30.59 -0.28
N PRO A 275 33.73 -31.63 0.38
CA PRO A 275 34.36 -32.28 1.52
C PRO A 275 35.72 -32.93 1.18
N SER A 276 35.96 -33.23 -0.10
CA SER A 276 37.20 -33.85 -0.57
C SER A 276 38.32 -32.86 -0.86
N SER A 277 38.01 -31.57 -0.93
CA SER A 277 38.97 -30.50 -1.23
C SER A 277 39.31 -29.70 0.03
N SER A 278 40.60 -29.49 0.27
CA SER A 278 41.09 -28.59 1.32
C SER A 278 41.02 -27.10 0.96
N THR A 279 40.52 -26.76 -0.24
CA THR A 279 40.52 -25.38 -0.76
C THR A 279 39.11 -24.84 -1.00
N PHE A 280 38.82 -23.64 -0.50
CA PHE A 280 37.54 -22.93 -0.67
C PHE A 280 37.21 -22.47 -2.10
N LYS A 281 38.11 -22.72 -3.07
CA LYS A 281 37.95 -22.35 -4.48
C LYS A 281 37.09 -23.37 -5.23
N ILE A 282 37.13 -24.63 -4.82
CA ILE A 282 36.34 -25.69 -5.44
C ILE A 282 34.97 -25.68 -4.78
N ARG A 283 33.93 -25.38 -5.56
CA ARG A 283 32.55 -25.27 -5.10
C ARG A 283 31.71 -26.33 -5.77
N VAL A 284 30.96 -27.08 -4.98
CA VAL A 284 29.95 -28.02 -5.47
C VAL A 284 28.60 -27.33 -5.45
N LYS A 285 27.81 -27.56 -6.49
CA LYS A 285 26.46 -27.06 -6.60
C LYS A 285 25.50 -28.01 -5.85
N PRO A 286 24.79 -27.57 -4.80
CA PRO A 286 23.82 -28.40 -4.10
C PRO A 286 22.68 -28.88 -5.01
N GLU A 287 22.06 -30.01 -4.70
CA GLU A 287 20.87 -30.49 -5.41
C GLU A 287 19.73 -29.45 -5.38
N ASN A 288 18.97 -29.36 -6.48
CA ASN A 288 17.87 -28.40 -6.65
C ASN A 288 18.24 -26.92 -6.48
N SER A 289 19.51 -26.56 -6.64
CA SER A 289 19.98 -25.16 -6.60
C SER A 289 20.38 -24.64 -7.98
N VAL A 290 20.59 -23.32 -8.10
CA VAL A 290 21.19 -22.65 -9.27
C VAL A 290 22.15 -21.58 -8.75
N TRP A 291 23.27 -21.38 -9.43
CA TRP A 291 24.21 -20.34 -9.04
C TRP A 291 23.63 -18.94 -9.27
N MET A 292 23.94 -17.99 -8.39
CA MET A 292 23.36 -16.65 -8.46
C MET A 292 23.73 -15.91 -9.76
N ASP A 293 24.93 -16.12 -10.30
CA ASP A 293 25.39 -15.54 -11.58
C ASP A 293 24.57 -16.04 -12.79
N GLN A 294 24.03 -17.25 -12.70
CA GLN A 294 23.13 -17.85 -13.68
C GLN A 294 21.68 -17.39 -13.51
N THR A 295 21.36 -16.71 -12.42
CA THR A 295 20.04 -16.14 -12.19
C THR A 295 20.03 -14.63 -12.45
N LYS A 296 18.97 -14.13 -13.08
CA LYS A 296 18.69 -12.69 -13.15
C LYS A 296 17.39 -12.42 -12.43
N LEU A 297 17.46 -11.73 -11.29
CA LEU A 297 16.27 -11.21 -10.64
C LEU A 297 15.68 -10.11 -11.53
N LYS A 298 14.54 -10.40 -12.18
CA LYS A 298 13.75 -9.41 -12.92
C LYS A 298 12.38 -9.33 -12.26
N ASN A 299 12.10 -8.21 -11.58
CA ASN A 299 10.76 -7.86 -11.17
C ASN A 299 10.37 -6.60 -11.94
N LEU A 300 9.43 -6.71 -12.89
CA LEU A 300 8.98 -5.58 -13.69
C LEU A 300 7.48 -5.73 -13.93
N ILE A 301 6.68 -4.88 -13.29
CA ILE A 301 5.30 -4.65 -13.71
C ILE A 301 5.40 -3.66 -14.86
N ILE A 302 5.11 -4.12 -16.09
CA ILE A 302 5.17 -3.26 -17.27
C ILE A 302 3.98 -2.30 -17.20
N CYS A 303 4.21 -1.08 -16.71
CA CYS A 303 3.31 0.04 -16.93
C CYS A 303 3.44 0.43 -18.40
N PHE A 304 2.71 -0.27 -19.28
CA PHE A 304 2.80 -0.07 -20.73
C PHE A 304 2.59 1.41 -21.08
N PRO A 305 3.49 2.05 -21.86
CA PRO A 305 3.22 3.38 -22.39
C PRO A 305 2.02 3.31 -23.35
N GLU A 306 1.24 4.38 -23.38
CA GLU A 306 0.21 4.56 -24.41
C GLU A 306 0.88 4.56 -25.79
N VAL A 307 0.68 3.48 -26.55
CA VAL A 307 1.03 3.48 -27.96
C VAL A 307 -0.11 4.21 -28.66
N TRP A 308 0.15 5.44 -29.11
CA TRP A 308 -0.78 6.20 -29.92
C TRP A 308 -1.04 5.43 -31.21
N SER A 309 -2.23 4.87 -31.38
CA SER A 309 -2.73 4.56 -32.71
C SER A 309 -3.04 5.89 -33.40
N LYS A 310 -2.27 6.22 -34.43
CA LYS A 310 -2.54 7.36 -35.32
C LYS A 310 -3.88 7.19 -36.02
#